data_AF-A0A924SSK6-F1
#
_entry.id   AF-A0A924SSK6-F1
#
_cell.length_a   1.000
_cell.length_b   1.000
_cell.length_c   1.000
_cell.angle_alpha   90.00
_cell.angle_beta   90.00
_cell.angle_gamma   90.00
#
_symmetry.space_group_name_H-M   'P 1'
#
loop_
_entity.id
_entity.type
_entity.pdbx_description
1 polymer ?
#
loop_
_entity_poly.entity_id
_entity_poly.type
_entity_poly.pdbx_seq_one_letter_code
_entity_poly.pdbx_strand_id
1 'polypeptide(L)' 'SRPFRGEAIGRPAQDAATDMLHVLDALTPADSGSFRSYNGAELPW' A
#
# COMPACT_ATOMS: atom_id res chain seq x y z
N SER A 1 -1.68 19.44 17.45
CA SER A 1 -2.06 18.02 17.61
C SER A 1 -1.35 17.21 16.53
N ARG A 2 -0.54 16.21 16.90
CA ARG A 2 -0.06 15.16 15.98
C ARG A 2 -0.81 13.89 16.35
N PRO A 3 -2.05 13.67 15.85
CA PRO A 3 -2.94 12.65 16.39
C PRO A 3 -2.51 11.22 16.02
N PHE A 4 -1.62 11.05 15.04
CA PHE A 4 -1.07 9.76 14.67
C PHE A 4 0.41 9.70 15.02
N ARG A 5 0.78 8.74 15.87
CA ARG A 5 2.18 8.32 16.10
C ARG A 5 2.72 7.55 14.89
N GLY A 6 2.52 8.07 13.68
CA GLY A 6 3.04 7.47 12.45
C GLY A 6 4.57 7.33 12.50
N GLU A 7 5.23 8.21 13.25
CA GLU A 7 6.67 8.25 13.49
C GLU A 7 7.20 7.08 14.35
N ALA A 8 6.34 6.40 15.12
CA ALA A 8 6.77 5.37 16.09
C ALA A 8 6.60 3.92 15.60
N ILE A 9 5.77 3.68 14.56
CA ILE A 9 5.41 2.33 14.06
C ILE A 9 5.29 2.30 12.52
N GLY A 10 5.28 3.46 11.85
CA GLY A 10 5.10 3.54 10.39
C GLY A 10 6.40 3.35 9.62
N ARG A 11 6.31 2.65 8.48
CA ARG A 11 7.36 2.67 7.45
C ARG A 11 7.59 4.09 6.90
N PRO A 12 8.78 4.45 6.41
CA PRO A 12 8.99 5.71 5.71
C PRO A 12 7.99 5.88 4.55
N ALA A 13 7.46 7.08 4.41
CA ALA A 13 6.42 7.37 3.42
C ALA A 13 6.90 7.12 1.99
N GLN A 14 8.17 7.42 1.69
CA GLN A 14 8.76 7.18 0.39
C GLN A 14 8.79 5.70 0.05
N ASP A 15 9.19 4.85 0.99
CA ASP A 15 9.21 3.40 0.79
C ASP A 15 7.79 2.88 0.54
N ALA A 16 6.80 3.38 1.30
CA ALA A 16 5.39 3.01 1.10
C ALA A 16 4.89 3.36 -0.31
N ALA A 17 5.22 4.57 -0.78
CA ALA A 17 4.85 5.02 -2.10
C ALA A 17 5.52 4.18 -3.19
N THR A 18 6.82 3.88 -3.06
CA THR A 18 7.53 3.04 -4.03
C THR A 18 6.91 1.65 -4.14
N ASP A 19 6.61 1.00 -3.02
CA ASP A 19 5.97 -0.31 -3.01
C ASP A 19 4.56 -0.27 -3.64
N MET A 20 3.75 0.73 -3.28
CA MET A 20 2.43 0.92 -3.88
C MET A 20 2.50 1.10 -5.40
N LEU A 21 3.47 1.88 -5.89
CA LEU A 21 3.67 2.07 -7.33
C LEU A 21 4.05 0.76 -8.03
N HIS A 22 4.96 -0.03 -7.45
CA HIS A 22 5.30 -1.35 -7.99
C HIS A 22 4.10 -2.30 -8.04
N VAL A 23 3.22 -2.27 -7.03
CA VAL A 23 1.98 -3.06 -7.05
C VAL A 23 1.09 -2.61 -8.20
N LEU A 24 0.87 -1.31 -8.36
CA LEU A 24 0.03 -0.75 -9.43
C LEU A 24 0.56 -1.09 -10.82
N ASP A 25 1.88 -1.03 -11.03
CA ASP A 25 2.53 -1.35 -12.30
C ASP A 25 2.35 -2.83 -12.69
N ALA A 26 2.13 -3.71 -11.72
CA ALA A 26 1.93 -5.15 -11.94
C ALA A 26 0.46 -5.55 -12.10
N LEU A 27 -0.50 -4.65 -11.87
CA LEU A 27 -1.93 -4.97 -11.96
C LEU A 27 -2.38 -5.19 -13.40
N THR A 28 -3.34 -6.10 -13.54
CA THR A 28 -4.04 -6.38 -14.80
C THR A 28 -5.50 -5.94 -14.71
N PRO A 29 -6.25 -5.90 -15.84
CA PRO A 29 -7.69 -5.65 -15.79
C PRO A 29 -8.47 -6.64 -14.91
N ALA A 30 -7.98 -7.86 -14.72
CA ALA A 30 -8.62 -8.86 -13.87
C ALA A 30 -8.54 -8.51 -12.37
N ASP A 31 -7.60 -7.65 -11.97
CA ASP A 31 -7.41 -7.22 -10.59
C ASP A 31 -8.31 -6.04 -10.19
N SER A 32 -9.08 -5.50 -11.14
CA SER A 32 -9.96 -4.35 -10.90
C SER A 32 -10.99 -4.66 -9.81
N GLY A 33 -11.06 -3.79 -8.79
CA GLY A 33 -11.98 -3.94 -7.65
C GLY A 33 -11.43 -4.77 -6.49
N SER A 34 -10.22 -5.30 -6.60
CA SER A 34 -9.53 -5.96 -5.49
C SER A 34 -9.01 -4.95 -4.45
N PHE A 35 -8.88 -5.40 -3.20
CA PHE A 35 -8.16 -4.66 -2.17
C PHE A 35 -6.77 -5.28 -2.00
N ARG A 36 -5.71 -4.47 -2.05
CA ARG A 36 -4.32 -4.94 -2.08
C ARG A 36 -3.49 -4.24 -1.00
N SER A 37 -2.59 -4.98 -0.36
CA SER A 37 -1.58 -4.42 0.54
C SER A 37 -0.38 -3.86 -0.23
N TYR A 38 0.54 -3.17 0.45
CA TYR A 38 1.73 -2.56 -0.19
C TYR A 38 2.68 -3.57 -0.84
N ASN A 39 2.64 -4.84 -0.45
CA ASN A 39 3.46 -5.88 -1.09
C ASN A 39 2.72 -6.64 -2.21
N GLY A 40 1.50 -6.20 -2.58
CA GLY A 40 0.68 -6.81 -3.62
C GLY A 40 -0.25 -7.94 -3.16
N ALA A 41 -0.17 -8.36 -1.89
CA ALA A 41 -1.09 -9.37 -1.36
C ALA A 41 -2.55 -8.87 -1.43
N GLU A 42 -3.45 -9.72 -1.92
CA GLU A 42 -4.89 -9.48 -1.81
C GLU A 42 -5.34 -9.51 -0.36
N LEU A 43 -6.20 -8.56 -0.01
CA LEU A 43 -6.82 -8.46 1.29
C LEU A 43 -8.33 -8.64 1.14
N PRO A 44 -9.00 -9.24 2.13
CA PRO A 44 -10.45 -9.18 2.20
C PRO A 44 -10.91 -7.73 2.45
N TRP A 45 -12.09 -7.40 1.93
CA TRP A 45 -12.83 -6.21 2.32
C TRP A 45 -13.26 -6.25 3.79
#